data_AF-A0AAI9TTN1-F1
#
_entry.id   AF-A0AAI9TTN1-F1
#
_cell.length_a   1.000
_cell.length_b   1.000
_cell.length_c   1.000
_cell.angle_alpha   90.00
_cell.angle_beta   90.00
_cell.angle_gamma   90.00
#
_symmetry.space_group_name_H-M   'P 1'
#
loop_
_entity.id
_entity.type
_entity.pdbx_description
1 polymer ?
#
loop_
_entity_poly.entity_id
_entity_poly.type
_entity_poly.pdbx_seq_one_letter_code
_entity_poly.pdbx_strand_id
1 'polypeptide(L)'
;MAESNPPVGDGNEVECFLDGLPSSTNRYTYEGKEKFDHIHKIELHRLQFALSRLQSKSIDRNSHELSEYYVIAIDPFSFQDFLLCETSSGLHLSYHTAQQTLILRITTTEHAQVIMAFNTEIMEILQRMGLYRALQGYGNVDVDVGNGKVKRPDRGWGPIRRRDGPKRPEVVVEVGVSETATKLRNDARVWVDPVHRRLSMPPAHNSVIASYYQQ
;
A
#
# COMPACT_ATOMS: atom_id res chain seq x y z
N MET A 1 -23.16 11.67 18.55
CA MET A 1 -22.78 10.36 17.97
C MET A 1 -22.95 10.50 16.48
N ALA A 2 -21.85 10.52 15.73
CA ALA A 2 -21.87 10.66 14.27
C ALA A 2 -21.43 9.33 13.68
N GLU A 3 -22.34 8.67 12.96
CA GLU A 3 -22.07 7.49 12.17
C GLU A 3 -21.17 7.88 11.00
N SER A 4 -19.95 7.34 10.98
CA SER A 4 -19.05 7.42 9.84
C SER A 4 -19.44 6.35 8.83
N ASN A 5 -20.15 6.75 7.78
CA ASN A 5 -20.35 5.88 6.61
C ASN A 5 -19.00 5.57 5.94
N PRO A 6 -18.74 4.32 5.55
CA PRO A 6 -17.56 4.00 4.74
C PRO A 6 -17.65 4.66 3.37
N PRO A 7 -16.52 5.05 2.75
CA PRO A 7 -16.52 5.72 1.47
C PRO A 7 -17.04 4.77 0.39
N VAL A 8 -18.10 5.19 -0.30
CA VAL A 8 -18.60 4.53 -1.51
C VAL A 8 -17.59 4.84 -2.62
N GLY A 9 -16.71 3.89 -2.91
CA GLY A 9 -15.84 3.94 -4.09
C GLY A 9 -16.67 3.80 -5.36
N ASP A 10 -16.46 4.69 -6.32
CA ASP A 10 -17.11 4.67 -7.63
C ASP A 10 -16.75 3.38 -8.38
N GLY A 11 -17.76 2.70 -8.96
CA GLY A 11 -17.60 1.38 -9.55
C GLY A 11 -16.56 1.30 -10.68
N ASN A 12 -16.29 2.43 -11.36
CA ASN A 12 -15.29 2.55 -12.42
C ASN A 12 -13.84 2.47 -11.92
N GLU A 13 -13.54 2.94 -10.71
CA GLU A 13 -12.16 2.96 -10.20
C GLU A 13 -11.69 1.56 -9.81
N VAL A 14 -12.61 0.69 -9.39
CA VAL A 14 -12.30 -0.67 -8.98
C VAL A 14 -12.01 -1.56 -10.17
N GLU A 15 -12.77 -1.44 -11.26
CA GLU A 15 -12.46 -2.11 -12.52
C GLU A 15 -11.08 -1.68 -13.02
N CYS A 16 -10.77 -0.38 -13.00
CA CYS A 16 -9.44 0.11 -13.37
C CYS A 16 -8.31 -0.44 -12.48
N PHE A 17 -8.55 -0.61 -11.18
CA PHE A 17 -7.56 -1.19 -10.27
C PHE A 17 -7.38 -2.69 -10.51
N LEU A 18 -8.48 -3.44 -10.66
CA LEU A 18 -8.45 -4.88 -10.92
C LEU A 18 -7.82 -5.20 -12.27
N ASP A 19 -8.05 -4.36 -13.28
CA ASP A 19 -7.43 -4.46 -14.61
C ASP A 19 -5.94 -4.10 -14.59
N GLY A 20 -5.52 -3.29 -13.61
CA GLY A 20 -4.13 -2.91 -13.38
C GLY A 20 -3.34 -3.91 -12.53
N LEU A 21 -3.98 -4.98 -12.01
CA LEU A 21 -3.28 -6.01 -11.26
C LEU A 21 -2.36 -6.82 -12.17
N PRO A 22 -1.18 -7.27 -11.69
CA PRO A 22 -0.31 -8.14 -12.46
C PRO A 22 -1.06 -9.37 -12.96
N SER A 23 -0.80 -9.85 -14.17
CA SER A 23 -1.49 -10.99 -14.78
C SER A 23 -1.30 -12.29 -13.99
N SER A 24 -0.28 -12.36 -13.12
CA SER A 24 -0.03 -13.46 -12.20
C SER A 24 -0.88 -13.43 -10.92
N THR A 25 -1.75 -12.42 -10.77
CA THR A 25 -2.64 -12.27 -9.62
C THR A 25 -3.70 -13.36 -9.64
N ASN A 26 -3.65 -14.24 -8.65
CA ASN A 26 -4.60 -15.34 -8.53
C ASN A 26 -5.94 -14.86 -7.96
N ARG A 27 -7.02 -15.53 -8.38
CA ARG A 27 -8.39 -15.24 -7.97
C ARG A 27 -9.04 -16.49 -7.37
N TYR A 28 -9.72 -16.33 -6.24
CA TYR A 28 -10.36 -17.41 -5.48
C TYR A 28 -11.78 -17.04 -5.06
N THR A 29 -12.51 -18.02 -4.54
CA THR A 29 -13.79 -17.82 -3.86
C THR A 29 -13.63 -18.07 -2.37
N TYR A 30 -14.25 -17.25 -1.53
CA TYR A 30 -14.26 -17.45 -0.10
C TYR A 30 -15.12 -18.67 0.26
N GLU A 31 -14.54 -19.62 1.00
CA GLU A 31 -15.23 -20.83 1.48
C GLU A 31 -15.01 -21.03 2.99
N GLY A 32 -14.74 -19.94 3.70
CA GLY A 32 -14.47 -19.94 5.14
C GLY A 32 -13.01 -19.75 5.51
N LYS A 33 -12.79 -19.50 6.81
CA LYS A 33 -11.50 -19.09 7.38
C LYS A 33 -10.38 -20.10 7.15
N GLU A 34 -10.65 -21.40 7.32
CA GLU A 34 -9.61 -22.43 7.15
C GLU A 34 -9.06 -22.47 5.73
N LYS A 35 -9.95 -22.40 4.72
CA LYS A 35 -9.54 -22.35 3.31
C LYS A 35 -8.82 -21.04 3.02
N PHE A 36 -9.28 -19.94 3.59
CA PHE A 36 -8.58 -18.65 3.49
C PHE A 36 -7.14 -18.72 4.03
N ASP A 37 -6.94 -19.25 5.24
CA ASP A 37 -5.61 -19.39 5.84
C ASP A 37 -4.70 -20.29 5.00
N HIS A 38 -5.27 -21.33 4.37
CA HIS A 38 -4.55 -22.19 3.44
C HIS A 38 -4.14 -21.45 2.16
N ILE A 39 -5.06 -20.71 1.54
CA ILE A 39 -4.78 -19.87 0.36
C ILE A 39 -3.69 -18.84 0.69
N HIS A 40 -3.80 -18.16 1.84
CA HIS A 40 -2.83 -17.17 2.27
C HIS A 40 -1.42 -17.78 2.40
N LYS A 41 -1.29 -18.97 3.00
CA LYS A 41 -0.01 -19.70 3.09
C LYS A 41 0.56 -20.07 1.72
N ILE A 42 -0.29 -20.52 0.80
CA ILE A 42 0.12 -20.86 -0.58
C ILE A 42 0.66 -19.62 -1.28
N GLU A 43 -0.09 -18.50 -1.23
CA GLU A 43 0.28 -17.27 -1.92
C GLU A 43 1.53 -16.62 -1.32
N LEU A 44 1.68 -16.65 0.01
CA LEU A 44 2.90 -16.21 0.68
C LEU A 44 4.11 -17.04 0.24
N HIS A 45 3.98 -18.37 0.24
CA HIS A 45 5.06 -19.26 -0.20
C HIS A 45 5.40 -19.05 -1.68
N ARG A 46 4.38 -18.86 -2.54
CA ARG A 46 4.55 -18.58 -3.97
C ARG A 46 5.37 -17.30 -4.19
N LEU A 47 5.02 -16.23 -3.47
CA LEU A 47 5.73 -14.95 -3.54
C LEU A 47 7.17 -15.07 -3.04
N GLN A 48 7.39 -15.68 -1.88
CA GLN A 48 8.73 -15.88 -1.29
C GLN A 48 9.64 -16.73 -2.19
N PHE A 49 9.09 -17.80 -2.75
CA PHE A 49 9.82 -18.65 -3.69
C PHE A 49 10.22 -17.88 -4.94
N ALA A 50 9.32 -17.05 -5.47
CA ALA A 50 9.61 -16.26 -6.65
C ALA A 50 10.67 -15.17 -6.38
N LEU A 51 10.61 -14.49 -5.23
CA LEU A 51 11.64 -13.52 -4.81
C LEU A 51 13.01 -14.17 -4.65
N SER A 52 13.08 -15.34 -4.02
CA SER A 52 14.34 -16.11 -3.88
C SER A 52 14.97 -16.47 -5.24
N ARG A 53 14.13 -16.73 -6.26
CA ARG A 53 14.61 -17.01 -7.63
C ARG A 53 15.14 -15.76 -8.33
N LEU A 54 14.56 -14.58 -8.08
CA LEU A 54 15.06 -13.32 -8.62
C LEU A 54 16.39 -12.90 -7.98
N GLN A 55 16.60 -13.20 -6.70
CA GLN A 55 17.86 -12.90 -6.02
C GLN A 55 19.01 -13.83 -6.49
N SER A 56 18.70 -15.07 -6.90
CA SER A 56 19.71 -16.09 -7.23
C SER A 56 20.13 -16.14 -8.70
N LYS A 57 19.43 -15.45 -9.61
CA LYS A 57 19.79 -15.41 -11.04
C LYS A 57 19.77 -13.97 -11.54
N SER A 58 20.75 -13.61 -12.38
CA SER A 58 20.74 -12.36 -13.17
C SER A 58 19.67 -12.40 -14.29
N ILE A 59 18.46 -12.84 -13.95
CA ILE A 59 17.33 -12.83 -14.87
C ILE A 59 16.87 -11.38 -14.98
N ASP A 60 16.56 -11.01 -16.22
CA ASP A 60 15.91 -9.75 -16.58
C ASP A 60 14.70 -9.52 -15.66
N ARG A 61 14.82 -8.56 -14.71
CA ARG A 61 13.77 -8.20 -13.73
C ARG A 61 12.47 -7.73 -14.42
N ASN A 62 12.49 -7.61 -15.75
CA ASN A 62 11.37 -7.25 -16.59
C ASN A 62 10.45 -8.42 -16.98
N SER A 63 10.84 -9.69 -16.76
CA SER A 63 10.10 -10.85 -17.34
C SER A 63 9.11 -11.55 -16.41
N HIS A 64 9.09 -11.21 -15.12
CA HIS A 64 8.15 -11.83 -14.18
C HIS A 64 7.34 -10.76 -13.47
N GLU A 65 6.10 -10.60 -13.92
CA GLU A 65 5.02 -9.97 -13.17
C GLU A 65 4.81 -10.78 -11.89
N LEU A 66 5.54 -10.47 -10.82
CA LEU A 66 5.25 -11.00 -9.50
C LEU A 66 4.08 -10.21 -8.91
N SER A 67 3.07 -10.92 -8.43
CA SER A 67 1.98 -10.29 -7.72
C SER A 67 2.13 -10.50 -6.23
N GLU A 68 2.18 -9.40 -5.48
CA GLU A 68 1.91 -9.38 -4.05
C GLU A 68 0.42 -9.52 -3.75
N TYR A 69 -0.41 -9.50 -4.79
CA TYR A 69 -1.85 -9.49 -4.69
C TYR A 69 -2.44 -10.86 -4.98
N TYR A 70 -3.52 -11.17 -4.26
CA TYR A 70 -4.49 -12.17 -4.64
C TYR A 70 -5.89 -11.65 -4.31
N VAL A 71 -6.87 -12.14 -5.04
CA VAL A 71 -8.24 -11.63 -4.98
C VAL A 71 -9.17 -12.76 -4.55
N ILE A 72 -10.12 -12.44 -3.68
CA ILE A 72 -11.13 -13.37 -3.18
C ILE A 72 -12.52 -12.78 -3.45
N ALA A 73 -13.35 -13.49 -4.20
CA ALA A 73 -14.78 -13.21 -4.25
C ALA A 73 -15.42 -13.60 -2.92
N ILE A 74 -16.07 -12.63 -2.26
CA ILE A 74 -16.66 -12.80 -0.93
C ILE A 74 -17.94 -11.97 -0.82
N ASP A 75 -19.03 -12.62 -0.46
CA ASP A 75 -20.31 -11.93 -0.26
C ASP A 75 -20.27 -11.05 1.00
N PRO A 76 -21.15 -10.02 1.10
CA PRO A 76 -21.13 -9.08 2.21
C PRO A 76 -21.30 -9.72 3.60
N PHE A 77 -22.07 -10.80 3.72
CA PHE A 77 -22.30 -11.46 5.00
C PHE A 77 -21.03 -12.19 5.44
N SER A 78 -20.46 -13.00 4.54
CA SER A 78 -19.18 -13.68 4.79
C SER A 78 -18.04 -12.71 5.08
N PHE A 79 -18.05 -11.51 4.46
CA PHE A 79 -17.04 -10.49 4.72
C PHE A 79 -17.14 -9.92 6.15
N GLN A 80 -18.34 -9.71 6.69
CA GLN A 80 -18.52 -9.30 8.08
C GLN A 80 -17.95 -10.35 9.05
N ASP A 81 -18.27 -11.62 8.81
CA ASP A 81 -17.75 -12.73 9.62
C ASP A 81 -16.22 -12.85 9.51
N PHE A 82 -15.68 -12.58 8.32
CA PHE A 82 -14.24 -12.54 8.06
C PHE A 82 -13.54 -11.42 8.85
N LEU A 83 -14.12 -10.22 8.95
CA LEU A 83 -13.56 -9.11 9.74
C LEU A 83 -13.54 -9.38 11.24
N LEU A 84 -14.47 -10.20 11.73
CA LEU A 84 -14.50 -10.62 13.14
C LEU A 84 -13.43 -11.67 13.47
N CYS A 85 -12.84 -12.30 12.46
CA CYS A 85 -11.74 -13.22 12.63
C CYS A 85 -10.41 -12.46 12.70
N GLU A 86 -9.50 -12.90 13.58
CA GLU A 86 -8.12 -12.41 13.54
C GLU A 86 -7.48 -12.77 12.19
N THR A 87 -7.24 -11.75 11.36
CA THR A 87 -6.51 -11.90 10.10
C THR A 87 -5.01 -11.99 10.40
N SER A 88 -4.29 -12.80 9.62
CA SER A 88 -2.84 -12.95 9.77
C SER A 88 -2.10 -11.62 9.64
N SER A 89 -1.16 -11.37 10.54
CA SER A 89 -0.25 -10.21 10.47
C SER A 89 0.47 -10.15 9.12
N GLY A 90 0.63 -8.94 8.56
CA GLY A 90 1.31 -8.74 7.27
C GLY A 90 0.41 -8.79 6.04
N LEU A 91 -0.91 -8.81 6.23
CA LEU A 91 -1.89 -8.74 5.15
C LEU A 91 -2.57 -7.37 5.12
N HIS A 92 -2.56 -6.73 3.95
CA HIS A 92 -3.35 -5.53 3.72
C HIS A 92 -4.60 -5.89 2.89
N LEU A 93 -5.75 -5.33 3.28
CA LEU A 93 -7.05 -5.73 2.77
C LEU A 93 -7.82 -4.52 2.24
N SER A 94 -8.40 -4.66 1.05
CA SER A 94 -9.35 -3.71 0.47
C SER A 94 -10.60 -4.47 0.02
N TYR A 95 -11.76 -4.11 0.57
CA TYR A 95 -13.03 -4.72 0.19
C TYR A 95 -13.83 -3.78 -0.71
N HIS A 96 -14.34 -4.34 -1.80
CA HIS A 96 -15.16 -3.64 -2.78
C HIS A 96 -16.56 -4.24 -2.80
N THR A 97 -17.51 -3.50 -2.22
CA THR A 97 -18.89 -3.97 -2.04
C THR A 97 -19.62 -4.19 -3.36
N ALA A 98 -19.45 -3.29 -4.35
CA ALA A 98 -20.13 -3.38 -5.64
C ALA A 98 -19.80 -4.67 -6.41
N GLN A 99 -18.56 -5.14 -6.27
CA GLN A 99 -18.05 -6.33 -6.95
C GLN A 99 -17.95 -7.54 -6.01
N GLN A 100 -18.36 -7.40 -4.75
CA GLN A 100 -18.25 -8.45 -3.72
C GLN A 100 -16.85 -9.09 -3.71
N THR A 101 -15.83 -8.23 -3.73
CA THR A 101 -14.45 -8.65 -3.98
C THR A 101 -13.53 -8.11 -2.90
N LEU A 102 -12.72 -9.00 -2.33
CA LEU A 102 -11.66 -8.69 -1.38
C LEU A 102 -10.32 -8.79 -2.09
N ILE A 103 -9.60 -7.68 -2.13
CA ILE A 103 -8.25 -7.58 -2.67
C ILE A 103 -7.28 -7.66 -1.50
N LEU A 104 -6.35 -8.61 -1.55
CA LEU A 104 -5.40 -8.86 -0.49
C LEU A 104 -3.99 -8.63 -1.01
N ARG A 105 -3.20 -7.83 -0.28
CA ARG A 105 -1.78 -7.60 -0.55
C ARG A 105 -0.93 -8.21 0.57
N ILE A 106 -0.01 -9.07 0.19
CA ILE A 106 0.96 -9.70 1.08
C ILE A 106 2.12 -8.74 1.32
N THR A 107 2.39 -8.42 2.57
CA THR A 107 3.60 -7.70 2.99
C THR A 107 4.69 -8.74 3.28
N THR A 108 5.78 -8.72 2.52
CA THR A 108 6.90 -9.62 2.80
C THR A 108 7.69 -9.16 4.01
N THR A 109 8.44 -10.08 4.63
CA THR A 109 9.32 -9.75 5.76
C THR A 109 10.36 -8.72 5.36
N GLU A 110 10.94 -8.85 4.17
CA GLU A 110 11.93 -7.92 3.63
C GLU A 110 11.33 -6.53 3.44
N HIS A 111 10.11 -6.43 2.91
CA HIS A 111 9.40 -5.15 2.73
C HIS A 111 9.14 -4.47 4.09
N ALA A 112 8.63 -5.24 5.07
CA ALA A 112 8.40 -4.75 6.42
C ALA A 112 9.70 -4.30 7.11
N GLN A 113 10.78 -5.06 6.97
CA GLN A 113 12.09 -4.73 7.54
C GLN A 113 12.66 -3.43 6.95
N VAL A 114 12.54 -3.22 5.64
CA VAL A 114 12.98 -1.98 4.99
C VAL A 114 12.18 -0.79 5.51
N ILE A 115 10.85 -0.90 5.59
CA ILE A 115 10.00 0.16 6.17
C ILE A 115 10.43 0.48 7.60
N MET A 116 10.65 -0.55 8.42
CA MET A 116 11.06 -0.38 9.82
C MET A 116 12.43 0.30 9.92
N ALA A 117 13.41 -0.12 9.11
CA ALA A 117 14.75 0.46 9.09
C ALA A 117 14.70 1.95 8.71
N PHE A 118 14.00 2.30 7.62
CA PHE A 118 13.81 3.70 7.22
C PHE A 118 13.15 4.53 8.31
N ASN A 119 12.12 3.99 8.96
CA ASN A 119 11.44 4.68 10.03
C ASN A 119 12.35 4.91 11.24
N THR A 120 13.14 3.90 11.64
CA THR A 120 14.09 4.05 12.76
C THR A 120 15.10 5.15 12.46
N GLU A 121 15.77 5.11 11.30
CA GLU A 121 16.77 6.10 10.90
C GLU A 121 16.19 7.53 10.85
N ILE A 122 15.03 7.71 10.22
CA ILE A 122 14.37 9.02 10.15
C ILE A 122 14.01 9.52 11.55
N MET A 123 13.44 8.67 12.40
CA MET A 123 13.05 9.08 13.76
C MET A 123 14.25 9.41 14.64
N GLU A 124 15.38 8.70 14.49
CA GLU A 124 16.62 9.03 15.19
C GLU A 124 17.17 10.40 14.78
N ILE A 125 17.21 10.69 13.48
CA ILE A 125 17.66 12.00 12.97
C ILE A 125 16.76 13.10 13.53
N LEU A 126 15.44 12.91 13.46
CA LEU A 126 14.47 13.88 13.98
C LEU A 126 14.56 14.06 15.49
N GLN A 127 14.91 13.01 16.23
CA GLN A 127 15.15 13.10 17.66
C GLN A 127 16.36 13.97 17.96
N ARG A 128 17.48 13.79 17.24
CA ARG A 128 18.68 14.64 17.38
C ARG A 128 18.40 16.10 17.03
N MET A 129 17.48 16.36 16.11
CA MET A 129 17.02 17.71 15.77
C MET A 129 15.98 18.30 16.74
N GLY A 130 15.52 17.54 17.74
CA GLY A 130 14.43 17.98 18.64
C GLY A 130 13.05 18.03 17.97
N LEU A 131 12.89 17.44 16.78
CA LEU A 131 11.67 17.48 15.97
C LEU A 131 10.81 16.22 16.08
N TYR A 132 11.23 15.18 16.81
CA TYR A 132 10.51 13.90 16.88
C TYR A 132 9.04 14.02 17.35
N ARG A 133 8.73 14.99 18.21
CA ARG A 133 7.35 15.27 18.67
C ARG A 133 6.59 16.26 17.79
N ALA A 134 7.23 16.80 16.76
CA ALA A 134 6.60 17.76 15.85
C ALA A 134 5.93 17.09 14.64
N LEU A 135 6.14 15.78 14.46
CA LEU A 135 5.67 15.03 13.29
C LEU A 135 4.62 13.97 13.64
N GLN A 136 3.76 13.71 12.66
CA GLN A 136 2.81 12.62 12.60
C GLN A 136 3.27 11.62 11.53
N GLY A 137 3.17 10.32 11.85
CA GLY A 137 3.40 9.24 10.90
C GLY A 137 2.14 8.87 10.10
N TYR A 138 2.34 8.44 8.86
CA TYR A 138 1.33 8.02 7.90
C TYR A 138 1.73 6.63 7.36
N GLY A 139 1.40 5.54 8.05
CA GLY A 139 1.76 4.17 7.58
C GLY A 139 0.56 3.28 7.26
N ASN A 140 -0.63 3.63 7.74
CA ASN A 140 -1.85 2.81 7.61
C ASN A 140 -3.09 3.67 7.35
N VAL A 141 -2.89 4.86 6.78
CA VAL A 141 -3.94 5.85 6.58
C VAL A 141 -4.06 6.12 5.10
N ASP A 142 -5.28 6.07 4.59
CA ASP A 142 -5.57 6.48 3.22
C ASP A 142 -5.47 8.00 3.13
N VAL A 143 -4.67 8.47 2.19
CA VAL A 143 -4.41 9.89 1.96
C VAL A 143 -5.06 10.28 0.65
N ASP A 144 -5.86 11.35 0.67
CA ASP A 144 -6.36 11.99 -0.54
C ASP A 144 -5.19 12.58 -1.34
N VAL A 145 -4.99 12.05 -2.54
CA VAL A 145 -3.97 12.47 -3.50
C VAL A 145 -4.58 13.29 -4.65
N GLY A 146 -5.81 13.77 -4.50
CA GLY A 146 -6.51 14.62 -5.45
C GLY A 146 -7.30 13.85 -6.51
N ASN A 147 -8.23 14.56 -7.17
CA ASN A 147 -9.10 14.00 -8.22
C ASN A 147 -9.94 12.79 -7.76
N GLY A 148 -10.36 12.77 -6.49
CA GLY A 148 -11.12 11.66 -5.91
C GLY A 148 -10.28 10.44 -5.55
N LYS A 149 -8.97 10.45 -5.84
CA LYS A 149 -8.09 9.32 -5.59
C LYS A 149 -7.55 9.35 -4.17
N VAL A 150 -7.55 8.18 -3.55
CA VAL A 150 -6.86 7.94 -2.29
C VAL A 150 -5.70 6.98 -2.49
N LYS A 151 -4.59 7.22 -1.80
CA LYS A 151 -3.44 6.32 -1.78
C LYS A 151 -2.93 6.17 -0.35
N ARG A 152 -2.52 4.96 -0.02
CA ARG A 152 -1.84 4.65 1.25
C ARG A 152 -0.34 4.56 0.99
N PRO A 153 0.50 5.35 1.69
CA PRO A 153 1.95 5.22 1.59
C PRO A 153 2.42 3.97 2.35
N ASP A 154 3.50 3.33 1.90
CA ASP A 154 4.19 2.31 2.71
C ASP A 154 4.68 2.92 4.04
N ARG A 155 5.22 4.15 3.99
CA ARG A 155 5.45 5.01 5.17
C ARG A 155 5.50 6.48 4.80
N GLY A 156 5.03 7.35 5.68
CA GLY A 156 5.16 8.79 5.51
C GLY A 156 5.23 9.58 6.81
N TRP A 157 5.68 10.83 6.71
CA TRP A 157 5.82 11.77 7.82
C TRP A 157 5.37 13.17 7.39
N GLY A 158 4.76 13.90 8.31
CA GLY A 158 4.40 15.31 8.12
C GLY A 158 4.21 16.02 9.45
N PRO A 159 4.22 17.35 9.49
CA PRO A 159 4.06 18.12 10.72
C PRO A 159 2.66 17.91 11.33
N ILE A 160 2.61 17.79 12.67
CA ILE A 160 1.35 17.72 13.43
C ILE A 160 0.55 19.01 13.25
N ARG A 161 1.24 20.15 13.33
CA ARG A 161 0.64 21.48 13.20
C ARG A 161 0.85 21.99 11.79
N ARG A 162 -0.20 21.93 10.98
CA ARG A 162 -0.25 22.60 9.68
C ARG A 162 -0.98 23.92 9.81
N ARG A 163 -0.44 24.94 9.14
CA ARG A 163 -1.11 26.24 9.03
C ARG A 163 -2.29 26.17 8.06
N ASP A 164 -2.12 25.44 6.95
CA ASP A 164 -3.09 25.40 5.85
C ASP A 164 -2.99 24.08 5.04
N GLY A 165 -4.11 23.65 4.44
CA GLY A 165 -4.16 22.54 3.46
C GLY A 165 -4.55 21.16 4.02
N PRO A 166 -4.75 20.15 3.13
CA PRO A 166 -5.19 18.81 3.52
C PRO A 166 -4.14 18.07 4.37
N LYS A 167 -4.60 17.17 5.24
CA LYS A 167 -3.72 16.27 6.00
C LYS A 167 -3.10 15.24 5.06
N ARG A 168 -1.80 15.38 4.80
CA ARG A 168 -1.02 14.49 3.92
C ARG A 168 0.44 14.44 4.39
N PRO A 169 1.18 13.35 4.14
CA PRO A 169 2.60 13.32 4.39
C PRO A 169 3.34 14.38 3.54
N GLU A 170 4.44 14.92 4.06
CA GLU A 170 5.39 15.77 3.30
C GLU A 170 6.51 14.93 2.71
N VAL A 171 6.88 13.88 3.44
CA VAL A 171 7.86 12.88 3.06
C VAL A 171 7.17 11.54 3.02
N VAL A 172 7.36 10.80 1.94
CA VAL A 172 6.84 9.44 1.74
C VAL A 172 7.98 8.55 1.30
N VAL A 173 7.97 7.32 1.79
CA VAL A 173 8.78 6.21 1.32
C VAL A 173 7.83 5.18 0.72
N GLU A 174 8.17 4.72 -0.48
CA GLU A 174 7.56 3.57 -1.15
C GLU A 174 8.67 2.54 -1.39
N VAL A 175 8.43 1.30 -1.00
CA VAL A 175 9.42 0.23 -0.98
C VAL A 175 9.10 -0.78 -2.07
N GLY A 176 9.93 -0.81 -3.11
CA GLY A 176 9.79 -1.75 -4.24
C GLY A 176 10.62 -3.03 -4.08
N VAL A 177 10.27 -3.91 -3.13
CA VAL A 177 10.96 -5.23 -2.98
C VAL A 177 10.62 -6.18 -4.13
N SER A 178 9.34 -6.29 -4.46
CA SER A 178 8.86 -7.14 -5.56
C SER A 178 8.43 -6.32 -6.80
N GLU A 179 8.52 -4.99 -6.72
CA GLU A 179 7.96 -4.09 -7.71
C GLU A 179 8.93 -3.78 -8.85
N THR A 180 8.38 -3.61 -10.06
CA THR A 180 9.18 -3.13 -11.19
C THR A 180 9.55 -1.66 -11.00
N ALA A 181 10.68 -1.24 -11.57
CA ALA A 181 11.10 0.16 -11.54
C ALA A 181 10.05 1.11 -12.14
N THR A 182 9.31 0.64 -13.16
CA THR A 182 8.20 1.39 -13.77
C THR A 182 7.03 1.57 -12.80
N LYS A 183 6.62 0.50 -12.10
CA LYS A 183 5.56 0.56 -11.10
C LYS A 183 5.94 1.51 -9.96
N LEU A 184 7.11 1.32 -9.36
CA LEU A 184 7.59 2.18 -8.27
C LEU A 184 7.69 3.65 -8.71
N ARG A 185 8.11 3.92 -9.95
CA ARG A 185 8.14 5.28 -10.50
C ARG A 185 6.73 5.86 -10.66
N ASN A 186 5.76 5.06 -11.08
CA ASN A 186 4.36 5.50 -11.18
C ASN A 186 3.77 5.77 -9.78
N ASP A 187 4.04 4.90 -8.80
CA ASP A 187 3.62 5.10 -7.42
C ASP A 187 4.24 6.36 -6.80
N ALA A 188 5.53 6.58 -7.03
CA ALA A 188 6.22 7.81 -6.64
C ALA A 188 5.59 9.06 -7.29
N ARG A 189 5.22 8.99 -8.58
CA ARG A 189 4.61 10.11 -9.32
C ARG A 189 3.28 10.57 -8.70
N VAL A 190 2.47 9.66 -8.17
CA VAL A 190 1.21 10.00 -7.51
C VAL A 190 1.42 10.98 -6.35
N TRP A 191 2.54 10.87 -5.63
CA TRP A 191 2.86 11.75 -4.50
C TRP A 191 3.42 13.11 -4.88
N VAL A 192 4.08 13.23 -6.05
CA VAL A 192 4.79 14.45 -6.47
C VAL A 192 4.06 15.26 -7.53
N ASP A 193 3.14 14.67 -8.28
CA ASP A 193 2.51 15.33 -9.43
C ASP A 193 1.73 16.60 -9.02
N PRO A 194 2.11 17.79 -9.52
CA PRO A 194 1.43 19.03 -9.21
C PRO A 194 -0.03 19.10 -9.69
N VAL A 195 -0.46 18.29 -10.67
CA VAL A 195 -1.87 18.21 -11.10
C VAL A 195 -2.73 17.59 -10.00
N HIS A 196 -2.21 16.56 -9.33
CA HIS A 196 -2.76 15.93 -8.13
C HIS A 196 -2.63 16.85 -6.89
N ARG A 197 -1.70 17.82 -6.95
CA ARG A 197 -1.48 18.86 -5.92
C ARG A 197 -2.37 20.11 -6.09
N ARG A 198 -3.04 20.29 -7.24
CA ARG A 198 -3.52 21.60 -7.73
C ARG A 198 -4.84 22.10 -7.19
N LEU A 199 -5.61 21.29 -6.47
CA LEU A 199 -6.92 21.72 -5.94
C LEU A 199 -6.86 22.25 -4.50
N SER A 200 -5.68 22.41 -3.87
CA SER A 200 -5.64 22.76 -2.44
C SER A 200 -4.42 23.50 -1.87
N MET A 201 -3.74 24.44 -2.59
CA MET A 201 -3.00 25.64 -2.06
C MET A 201 -1.84 26.17 -2.98
N PRO A 202 -1.34 27.42 -2.78
CA PRO A 202 -0.28 28.07 -3.58
C PRO A 202 1.14 27.48 -3.32
N PRO A 203 2.18 27.84 -4.11
CA PRO A 203 3.35 27.01 -4.28
C PRO A 203 4.41 27.24 -3.20
N ALA A 204 4.66 26.25 -2.35
CA ALA A 204 5.98 25.94 -1.79
C ALA A 204 5.94 24.60 -1.03
N HIS A 205 7.11 23.98 -0.90
CA HIS A 205 7.46 22.71 -0.25
C HIS A 205 7.55 21.50 -1.19
N ASN A 206 8.81 21.17 -1.49
CA ASN A 206 9.26 20.02 -2.24
C ASN A 206 9.05 18.76 -1.40
N SER A 207 8.33 17.79 -1.94
CA SER A 207 8.27 16.45 -1.36
C SER A 207 9.56 15.72 -1.78
N VAL A 208 10.25 15.13 -0.81
CA VAL A 208 11.44 14.31 -1.06
C VAL A 208 11.01 12.85 -1.04
N ILE A 209 11.33 12.11 -2.11
CA ILE A 209 11.15 10.66 -2.18
C ILE A 209 12.53 10.01 -2.02
N ALA A 210 12.64 9.07 -1.10
CA ALA A 210 13.77 8.15 -1.03
C ALA A 210 13.37 6.84 -1.71
N SER A 211 14.03 6.49 -2.81
CA SER A 211 13.90 5.17 -3.45
C SER A 211 15.18 4.39 -3.17
N TYR A 212 15.08 3.27 -2.49
CA TYR A 212 16.22 2.41 -2.18
C TYR A 212 16.31 1.25 -3.17
N TYR A 213 17.48 1.09 -3.78
CA TYR A 213 17.81 -0.05 -4.62
C TYR A 213 18.81 -0.93 -3.86
N GLN A 214 18.44 -2.17 -3.55
CA GLN A 214 19.46 -3.19 -3.31
C GLN A 214 20.04 -3.59 -4.66
N GLN A 215 21.32 -3.24 -4.86
CA GLN A 215 22.14 -3.67 -6.00
C GLN A 215 22.47 -5.16 -5.87
#